data_AF-A0A455U2A8-F1
#
_entry.id   AF-A0A455U2A8-F1
#
_cell.length_a   1.000
_cell.length_b   1.000
_cell.length_c   1.000
_cell.angle_alpha   90.00
_cell.angle_beta   90.00
_cell.angle_gamma   90.00
#
_symmetry.space_group_name_H-M   'P 1'
#
loop_
_entity.id
_entity.type
_entity.pdbx_description
1 polymer ?
#
loop_
_entity_poly.entity_id
_entity_poly.type
_entity_poly.pdbx_seq_one_letter_code
_entity_poly.pdbx_strand_id
1 'polypeptide(L)' 'MLAAGSIHVYGALRGRALAGIHGNTQAGIYCRELEAELLSVAGNYKRLEDIDSQLLGRPAEVHFAKEQLEIKPLG' A
#
# COMPACT_ATOMS: atom_id res chain seq x y z
N MET A 1 8.99 -5.25 -2.59
CA MET A 1 9.52 -4.84 -1.28
C MET A 1 8.80 -5.60 -0.19
N LEU A 2 9.54 -5.96 0.85
CA LEU A 2 9.04 -6.66 2.04
C LEU A 2 9.59 -5.90 3.26
N ALA A 3 8.72 -5.53 4.20
CA ALA A 3 9.13 -4.82 5.41
C ALA A 3 8.32 -5.27 6.63
N ALA A 4 8.98 -5.37 7.78
CA ALA A 4 8.32 -5.60 9.07
C ALA A 4 7.56 -4.35 9.56
N GLY A 5 8.00 -3.15 9.16
CA GLY A 5 7.34 -1.87 9.42
C GLY A 5 6.72 -1.28 8.16
N SER A 6 6.65 0.05 8.11
CA SER A 6 6.12 0.81 6.98
C SER A 6 7.10 0.87 5.80
N ILE A 7 6.54 1.08 4.61
CA ILE A 7 7.28 1.28 3.36
C ILE A 7 7.02 2.70 2.87
N HIS A 8 8.07 3.46 2.59
CA HIS A 8 7.98 4.81 2.01
C HIS A 8 8.72 4.83 0.68
N VAL A 9 8.01 5.20 -0.38
CA VAL A 9 8.54 5.31 -1.74
C VAL A 9 8.34 6.73 -2.22
N TYR A 10 9.42 7.52 -2.28
CA TYR A 10 9.35 8.91 -2.73
C TYR A 10 9.37 9.03 -4.27
N GLY A 11 8.63 8.15 -4.95
CA GLY A 11 8.49 8.06 -6.40
C GLY A 11 7.43 7.03 -6.76
N ALA A 12 7.54 6.45 -7.96
CA ALA A 12 6.66 5.40 -8.42
C ALA A 12 6.89 4.07 -7.68
N LEU A 13 5.85 3.63 -6.98
CA LEU A 13 5.79 2.31 -6.39
C LEU A 13 5.29 1.32 -7.43
N ARG A 14 6.22 0.53 -7.99
CA ARG A 14 5.94 -0.52 -8.99
C ARG A 14 6.11 -1.92 -8.41
N GLY A 15 5.41 -2.88 -8.99
CA GLY A 15 5.48 -4.28 -8.58
C GLY A 15 4.78 -4.53 -7.24
N ARG A 16 5.39 -5.33 -6.36
CA ARG A 16 4.77 -5.77 -5.10
C ARG A 16 5.34 -5.07 -3.87
N ALA A 17 4.48 -4.61 -2.97
CA ALA A 17 4.88 -4.05 -1.67
C ALA A 17 4.07 -4.70 -0.54
N LEU A 18 4.76 -5.31 0.42
CA LEU A 18 4.15 -5.92 1.59
C LEU A 18 4.78 -5.32 2.86
N ALA A 19 3.99 -4.56 3.59
CA ALA A 19 4.34 -3.94 4.86
C ALA A 19 3.73 -4.71 6.03
N GLY A 20 4.34 -4.60 7.20
CA GLY A 20 3.85 -5.27 8.40
C GLY A 20 3.84 -6.79 8.30
N ILE A 21 4.83 -7.41 7.64
CA ILE A 21 4.85 -8.86 7.36
C ILE A 21 4.74 -9.78 8.59
N HIS A 22 4.99 -9.26 9.79
CA HIS A 22 4.79 -9.97 11.07
C HIS A 22 3.40 -9.70 11.69
N GLY A 23 2.42 -9.28 10.90
CA GLY A 23 1.07 -8.95 11.38
C GLY A 23 0.95 -7.56 12.01
N ASN A 24 1.88 -6.64 11.72
CA ASN A 24 1.80 -5.27 12.24
C ASN A 24 0.75 -4.47 11.47
N THR A 25 -0.45 -4.34 12.04
CA THR A 25 -1.57 -3.57 11.47
C THR A 25 -1.37 -2.06 11.51
N GLN A 26 -0.37 -1.57 12.25
CA GLN A 26 -0.02 -0.15 12.31
C GLN A 26 1.01 0.26 11.24
N ALA A 27 1.50 -0.70 10.46
CA ALA A 27 2.36 -0.41 9.32
C ALA A 27 1.55 0.19 8.16
N GLY A 28 2.21 0.95 7.30
CA GLY A 28 1.60 1.52 6.10
C GLY A 28 2.52 1.49 4.89
N ILE A 29 1.94 1.71 3.72
CA ILE A 29 2.70 1.95 2.48
C ILE A 29 2.37 3.34 1.98
N TYR A 30 3.39 4.14 1.69
CA TYR A 30 3.26 5.51 1.23
C TYR A 30 4.04 5.68 -0.07
N CYS A 31 3.42 6.27 -1.08
CA CYS A 31 4.08 6.51 -2.36
C CYS A 31 3.65 7.84 -2.99
N ARG A 32 4.49 8.35 -3.89
CA ARG A 32 4.17 9.54 -4.70
C ARG A 32 3.40 9.19 -5.97
N GLU A 33 3.61 7.99 -6.51
CA GLU A 33 2.86 7.47 -7.66
C GLU A 33 2.53 6.00 -7.40
N LEU A 34 1.24 5.67 -7.30
CA LEU A 34 0.78 4.30 -7.09
C LEU A 34 0.67 3.54 -8.42
N GLU A 35 1.61 2.63 -8.68
CA GLU A 35 1.65 1.74 -9.85
C GLU A 35 1.89 0.29 -9.41
N ALA A 36 1.44 -0.07 -8.20
CA ALA A 36 1.70 -1.36 -7.61
C ALA A 36 0.82 -2.44 -8.23
N GLU A 37 1.42 -3.59 -8.55
CA GLU A 37 0.71 -4.81 -8.94
C GLU A 37 0.01 -5.44 -7.73
N LEU A 38 0.62 -5.33 -6.55
CA LEU A 38 0.10 -5.86 -5.29
C LEU A 38 0.56 -5.00 -4.11
N LEU A 39 -0.38 -4.63 -3.27
CA LEU A 39 -0.14 -3.99 -1.97
C LEU A 39 -0.61 -4.91 -0.86
N SER A 40 0.15 -4.99 0.23
CA SER A 40 -0.30 -5.67 1.44
C SER A 40 0.14 -4.95 2.71
N VAL A 41 -0.75 -4.92 3.70
CA VAL A 41 -0.46 -4.52 5.08
C VAL A 41 -0.97 -5.62 6.00
N ALA A 42 -0.09 -6.13 6.87
CA ALA A 42 -0.43 -7.17 7.84
C ALA A 42 -1.13 -8.40 7.24
N GLY A 43 -0.70 -8.82 6.04
CA GLY A 43 -1.26 -9.99 5.33
C GLY A 43 -2.56 -9.73 4.56
N ASN A 44 -3.21 -8.57 4.75
CA ASN A 44 -4.34 -8.15 3.93
C ASN A 44 -3.81 -7.52 2.66
N TYR A 45 -4.35 -7.88 1.49
CA TYR A 45 -3.80 -7.44 0.21
C TYR A 45 -4.87 -7.00 -0.78
N LYS A 46 -4.46 -6.13 -1.71
CA LYS A 46 -5.21 -5.78 -2.93
C LYS A 46 -4.28 -5.94 -4.12
N ARG A 47 -4.81 -6.48 -5.22
CA ARG A 47 -4.13 -6.46 -6.52
C ARG A 47 -4.50 -5.19 -7.27
N LEU A 48 -3.76 -4.87 -8.33
CA LEU A 48 -3.99 -3.71 -9.19
C LEU A 48 -5.47 -3.58 -9.63
N GLU A 49 -6.12 -4.70 -9.95
CA GLU A 49 -7.53 -4.76 -10.34
C GLU A 49 -8.53 -4.33 -9.25
N ASP A 50 -8.13 -4.41 -7.98
CA ASP A 50 -8.94 -4.05 -6.81
C ASP A 50 -8.70 -2.60 -6.33
N ILE A 51 -7.76 -1.90 -6.96
CA ILE A 51 -7.39 -0.52 -6.63
C ILE A 51 -8.28 0.42 -7.46
N ASP A 52 -8.82 1.45 -6.82
CA ASP A 52 -9.54 2.50 -7.53
C ASP A 52 -8.62 3.15 -8.57
N SER A 53 -9.03 3.09 -9.83
CA SER A 53 -8.32 3.70 -10.97
C SER A 53 -7.98 5.18 -10.76
N GLN A 54 -8.76 5.91 -9.95
CA GLN A 54 -8.50 7.31 -9.61
C GLN A 54 -7.23 7.52 -8.78
N LEU A 55 -6.76 6.48 -8.09
CA LEU A 55 -5.56 6.51 -7.25
C LEU A 55 -4.29 6.11 -8.03
N LEU A 56 -4.42 5.51 -9.21
CA LEU A 56 -3.29 5.07 -10.00
C LEU A 56 -2.46 6.25 -10.53
N GLY A 57 -1.14 6.15 -10.42
CA GLY A 57 -0.21 7.23 -10.75
C GLY A 57 -0.32 8.47 -9.84
N ARG A 58 -1.07 8.38 -8.73
CA ARG A 58 -1.23 9.47 -7.77
C ARG A 58 -0.51 9.19 -6.46
N PRO A 59 -0.22 10.24 -5.65
CA PRO A 59 0.23 10.04 -4.29
C PRO A 59 -0.83 9.29 -3.48
N ALA A 60 -0.41 8.22 -2.82
CA ALA A 60 -1.33 7.37 -2.07
C ALA A 60 -0.70 6.87 -0.76
N GLU A 61 -1.56 6.64 0.22
CA GLU A 61 -1.25 5.92 1.43
C GLU A 61 -2.16 4.69 1.57
N VAL A 62 -1.59 3.62 2.13
CA VAL A 62 -2.21 2.31 2.29
C VAL A 62 -2.06 1.89 3.73
N HIS A 63 -3.17 1.56 4.37
CA HIS A 63 -3.22 1.18 5.79
C HIS A 63 -4.21 0.07 6.05
N PHE A 64 -4.07 -0.58 7.19
CA PHE A 64 -5.11 -1.47 7.69
C PHE A 64 -6.12 -0.69 8.54
N ALA A 65 -7.37 -0.67 8.10
CA ALA A 65 -8.46 0.01 8.79
C ALA A 65 -9.75 -0.79 8.64
N LYS A 66 -10.54 -0.89 9.72
CA LYS A 66 -11.83 -1.60 9.74
C LYS A 66 -11.73 -3.01 9.16
N GLU A 67 -10.70 -3.75 9.59
CA GLU A 67 -10.43 -5.13 9.19
C GLU A 67 -10.11 -5.34 7.70
N GLN A 68 -9.82 -4.25 6.97
CA GLN A 68 -9.57 -4.27 5.53
C GLN A 68 -8.39 -3.37 5.16
N LEU A 69 -7.90 -3.56 3.92
CA LEU A 69 -6.90 -2.69 3.33
C LEU A 69 -7.57 -1.44 2.75
N GLU A 70 -7.28 -0.28 3.34
CA GLU A 70 -7.73 1.02 2.86
C GLU A 70 -6.62 1.68 2.02
N ILE A 71 -6.98 2.22 0.86
CA ILE A 71 -6.10 3.00 -0.02
C ILE A 71 -6.75 4.36 -0.22
N LYS A 72 -6.02 5.43 0.07
CA LYS A 72 -6.52 6.81 -0.05
C LYS A 72 -5.42 7.75 -0.56
N PRO A 73 -5.79 8.93 -1.09
CA PRO A 73 -4.81 9.93 -1.50
C PRO A 73 -3.88 10.31 -0.34
N LEU A 74 -2.60 10.46 -0.63
CA LEU A 74 -1.62 10.98 0.34
C LEU A 74 -1.85 12.48 0.50
N GLY A 75 -2.20 12.90 1.72
CA GLY A 75 -2.43 14.30 2.10
C GLY A 75 -1.16 15.14 2.19
#